data_AF-A0A959QN90-F1
#
_entry.id   AF-A0A959QN90-F1
#
_cell.length_a   1.000
_cell.length_b   1.000
_cell.length_c   1.000
_cell.angle_alpha   90.00
_cell.angle_beta   90.00
_cell.angle_gamma   90.00
#
_symmetry.space_group_name_H-M   'P 1'
#
loop_
_entity.id
_entity.type
_entity.pdbx_description
1 polymer ?
#
loop_
_entity_poly.entity_id
_entity_poly.type
_entity_poly.pdbx_seq_one_letter_code
_entity_poly.pdbx_strand_id
1 'polypeptide(L)'
;MPIKDRGLGSDTLARIIDSHWNSLQRDCNGYELRILHAIRRCRTPSLGGHQYECDRCKKKHFRYNSCRNRHCPQCQNTDKERWVMARSEQLIQVPYYHIVFTLPHTLNELCLRYRQQIYSMMFRISWQTLDEFGWNKKYLGAQIGVTMVLHSWGSNMSFHPHIHCIVPGGGVSLSGKWKAAKGKGKFLFPVKAMSKVYRVKSVEYLKKFLVGKEVDNTESLCKQLYAKPWVVYAKPPFGGSQAVIKYLARYTHKTAITHHRIKAWNKEEVTIRYTDYRHA
;
A
#
# COMPACT_ATOMS: atom_id res chain seq x y z
N MET A 1 -10.79 -13.00 34.80
CA MET A 1 -9.42 -12.73 35.28
C MET A 1 -9.07 -11.29 34.98
N PRO A 2 -8.62 -10.49 35.97
CA PRO A 2 -8.25 -9.10 35.73
C PRO A 2 -7.05 -9.07 34.78
N ILE A 3 -7.13 -8.25 33.74
CA ILE A 3 -6.06 -8.01 32.77
C ILE A 3 -4.93 -7.34 33.56
N LYS A 4 -3.98 -8.13 34.10
CA LYS A 4 -2.71 -7.58 34.58
C LYS A 4 -2.11 -6.78 33.44
N ASP A 5 -1.71 -5.55 33.74
CA ASP A 5 -1.16 -4.59 32.80
C ASP A 5 0.20 -5.08 32.26
N ARG A 6 0.13 -6.07 31.36
CA ARG A 6 1.24 -6.44 30.50
C ARG A 6 1.35 -5.26 29.54
N GLY A 7 2.45 -4.52 29.57
CA GLY A 7 2.65 -3.35 28.72
C GLY A 7 2.48 -3.64 27.22
N LEU A 8 2.79 -2.63 26.38
CA LEU A 8 2.67 -2.79 24.93
C LEU A 8 3.59 -3.91 24.42
N GLY A 9 3.01 -4.82 23.65
CA GLY A 9 3.69 -5.98 23.10
C GLY A 9 3.21 -6.28 21.68
N SER A 10 3.83 -7.28 21.06
CA SER A 10 3.39 -7.73 19.74
C SER A 10 1.95 -8.24 19.76
N ASP A 11 1.41 -8.66 20.90
CA ASP A 11 0.03 -9.14 21.07
C ASP A 11 -0.98 -8.04 21.42
N THR A 12 -0.57 -6.77 21.54
CA THR A 12 -1.47 -5.67 21.96
C THR A 12 -2.73 -5.57 21.11
N LEU A 13 -2.62 -5.68 19.78
CA LEU A 13 -3.80 -5.61 18.91
C LEU A 13 -4.73 -6.81 19.14
N ALA A 14 -4.17 -8.00 19.35
CA ALA A 14 -4.96 -9.19 19.64
C ALA A 14 -5.71 -9.04 20.98
N ARG A 15 -5.08 -8.45 22.00
CA ARG A 15 -5.70 -8.16 23.30
C ARG A 15 -6.83 -7.13 23.21
N ILE A 16 -6.64 -6.06 22.41
CA ILE A 16 -7.70 -5.07 22.16
C ILE A 16 -8.90 -5.71 21.47
N ILE A 17 -8.66 -6.56 20.46
CA ILE A 17 -9.73 -7.29 19.76
C ILE A 17 -10.44 -8.27 20.71
N ASP A 18 -9.68 -8.98 21.54
CA ASP A 18 -10.21 -9.93 22.52
C ASP A 18 -11.10 -9.25 23.56
N SER A 19 -10.67 -8.10 24.10
CA SER A 19 -11.44 -7.37 25.13
C SER A 19 -12.74 -6.76 24.62
N HIS A 20 -12.85 -6.53 23.31
CA HIS A 20 -14.04 -5.95 22.65
C HIS A 20 -14.78 -6.94 21.77
N TRP A 21 -14.48 -8.24 21.87
CA TRP A 21 -14.94 -9.25 20.93
C TRP A 21 -16.47 -9.27 20.77
N ASN A 22 -17.21 -9.16 21.87
CA ASN A 22 -18.68 -9.18 21.84
C ASN A 22 -19.27 -7.99 21.08
N SER A 23 -18.69 -6.79 21.18
CA SER A 23 -19.16 -5.64 20.39
C SER A 23 -18.82 -5.83 18.92
N LEU A 24 -17.58 -6.22 18.63
CA LEU A 24 -17.12 -6.47 17.26
C LEU A 24 -18.00 -7.50 16.55
N GLN A 25 -18.49 -8.53 17.25
CA GLN A 25 -19.43 -9.52 16.69
C GLN A 25 -20.78 -8.93 16.24
N ARG A 26 -21.23 -7.84 16.85
CA ARG A 26 -22.45 -7.13 16.46
C ARG A 26 -22.19 -6.13 15.34
N ASP A 27 -21.03 -5.46 15.39
CA ASP A 27 -20.74 -4.29 14.57
C ASP A 27 -20.04 -4.64 13.24
N CYS A 28 -19.41 -5.81 13.14
CA CYS A 28 -18.66 -6.24 11.97
C CYS A 28 -19.39 -7.33 11.16
N ASN A 29 -19.18 -7.34 9.85
CA ASN A 29 -19.69 -8.41 8.98
C ASN A 29 -18.83 -9.69 9.10
N GLY A 30 -19.32 -10.80 8.53
CA GLY A 30 -18.62 -12.09 8.59
C GLY A 30 -17.23 -12.10 7.97
N TYR A 31 -16.96 -11.25 6.96
CA TYR A 31 -15.62 -11.14 6.37
C TYR A 31 -14.64 -10.50 7.36
N GLU A 32 -15.03 -9.39 7.99
CA GLU A 32 -14.25 -8.70 9.01
C GLU A 32 -14.02 -9.58 10.24
N LEU A 33 -15.05 -10.28 10.71
CA LEU A 33 -14.95 -11.15 11.88
C LEU A 33 -13.95 -12.29 11.68
N ARG A 34 -13.88 -12.90 10.49
CA ARG A 34 -12.87 -13.91 10.18
C ARG A 34 -11.44 -13.35 10.29
N ILE A 35 -11.23 -12.11 9.86
CA ILE A 35 -9.93 -11.44 9.95
C ILE A 35 -9.60 -11.13 11.42
N LEU A 36 -10.53 -10.51 12.14
CA LEU A 36 -10.35 -10.14 13.55
C LEU A 36 -10.10 -11.40 14.41
N HIS A 37 -10.84 -12.48 14.16
CA HIS A 37 -10.61 -13.77 14.82
C HIS A 37 -9.21 -14.31 14.55
N ALA A 38 -8.74 -14.28 13.29
CA ALA A 38 -7.40 -14.73 12.94
C ALA A 38 -6.32 -13.90 13.65
N ILE A 39 -6.48 -12.58 13.74
CA ILE A 39 -5.54 -11.70 14.46
C ILE A 39 -5.56 -12.00 15.95
N ARG A 40 -6.73 -12.13 16.56
CA ARG A 40 -6.94 -12.44 17.98
C ARG A 40 -6.28 -13.75 18.41
N ARG A 41 -6.33 -14.78 17.57
CA ARG A 41 -5.76 -16.11 17.87
C ARG A 41 -4.28 -16.25 17.49
N CYS A 42 -3.72 -15.29 16.76
CA CYS A 42 -2.35 -15.36 16.25
C CYS A 42 -1.32 -15.50 17.37
N ARG A 43 -0.36 -16.44 17.22
CA ARG A 43 0.70 -16.72 18.19
C ARG A 43 0.18 -17.08 19.59
N THR A 44 -0.94 -17.79 19.66
CA THR A 44 -1.49 -18.35 20.91
C THR A 44 -1.51 -19.88 20.87
N PRO A 45 -1.66 -20.57 22.03
CA PRO A 45 -1.78 -22.03 22.07
C PRO A 45 -2.88 -22.60 21.17
N SER A 46 -3.94 -21.83 20.91
CA SER A 46 -5.06 -22.27 20.07
C SER A 46 -4.69 -22.60 18.62
N LEU A 47 -3.53 -22.13 18.14
CA LEU A 47 -3.01 -22.45 16.80
C LEU A 47 -1.93 -23.54 16.85
N GLY A 48 -1.70 -24.16 18.01
CA GLY A 48 -0.57 -25.03 18.25
C GLY A 48 0.77 -24.30 18.21
N GLY A 49 1.85 -25.05 18.30
CA GLY A 49 3.19 -24.49 18.26
C GLY A 49 4.28 -25.54 18.27
N HIS A 50 5.51 -25.05 18.35
CA HIS A 50 6.70 -25.87 18.36
C HIS A 50 7.49 -25.57 19.62
N GLN A 51 8.08 -26.62 20.19
CA GLN A 51 9.06 -26.53 21.24
C GLN A 51 10.43 -26.83 20.63
N TYR A 52 11.39 -25.96 20.90
CA TYR A 52 12.78 -26.11 20.49
C TYR A 52 13.65 -26.11 21.74
N GLU A 53 14.78 -26.80 21.69
CA GLU A 53 15.81 -26.72 22.72
C GLU A 53 17.07 -26.11 22.12
N CYS A 54 17.70 -25.18 22.83
CA CYS A 54 18.96 -24.59 22.38
C CYS A 54 20.10 -25.61 22.53
N ASP A 55 20.79 -25.93 21.44
CA ASP A 55 21.89 -26.91 21.46
C ASP A 55 23.05 -26.49 22.38
N ARG A 56 23.21 -25.18 22.63
CA ARG A 56 24.29 -24.62 23.46
C ARG A 56 23.94 -24.51 24.94
N CYS A 57 22.79 -23.91 25.27
CA CYS A 57 22.43 -23.62 26.66
C CYS A 57 21.32 -24.53 27.22
N LYS A 58 20.82 -25.49 26.43
CA LYS A 58 19.74 -26.44 26.78
C LYS A 58 18.42 -25.80 27.22
N LYS A 59 18.26 -24.48 27.01
CA LYS A 59 17.02 -23.78 27.31
C LYS A 59 15.93 -24.18 26.31
N LYS A 60 14.76 -24.54 26.83
CA LYS A 60 13.56 -24.80 26.04
C LYS A 60 12.89 -23.50 25.63
N HIS A 61 12.51 -23.40 24.37
CA HIS A 61 11.85 -22.27 23.75
C HIS A 61 10.54 -22.72 23.12
N PHE A 62 9.46 -22.02 23.43
CA PHE A 62 8.16 -22.25 22.82
C PHE A 62 7.85 -21.15 21.79
N ARG A 63 7.31 -21.56 20.65
CA ARG A 63 6.83 -20.67 19.58
C ARG A 63 5.49 -21.15 19.06
N TYR A 64 4.45 -20.36 19.27
CA TYR A 64 3.12 -20.63 18.71
C TYR A 64 3.04 -20.27 17.22
N ASN A 65 2.13 -20.94 16.51
CA ASN A 65 1.95 -20.75 15.08
C ASN A 65 1.32 -19.38 14.75
N SER A 66 1.68 -18.87 13.58
CA SER A 66 1.11 -17.64 13.01
C SER A 66 -0.26 -17.91 12.39
N CYS A 67 -1.19 -16.96 12.45
CA CYS A 67 -2.47 -17.09 11.73
C CYS A 67 -2.35 -16.92 10.20
N ARG A 68 -1.19 -16.44 9.72
CA ARG A 68 -0.87 -16.19 8.29
C ARG A 68 -1.82 -15.23 7.56
N ASN A 69 -2.74 -14.60 8.27
CA ASN A 69 -3.65 -13.63 7.67
C ASN A 69 -2.88 -12.36 7.24
N ARG A 70 -3.14 -11.88 6.02
CA ARG A 70 -2.49 -10.70 5.44
C ARG A 70 -2.67 -9.42 6.26
N HIS A 71 -3.71 -9.35 7.07
CA HIS A 71 -4.01 -8.19 7.91
C HIS A 71 -3.30 -8.23 9.26
N CYS A 72 -2.70 -9.38 9.63
CA CYS A 72 -2.05 -9.54 10.91
C CYS A 72 -0.67 -8.85 10.93
N PRO A 73 -0.47 -7.82 11.77
CA PRO A 73 0.80 -7.09 11.86
C PRO A 73 1.98 -7.94 12.35
N GLN A 74 1.75 -9.13 12.93
CA GLN A 74 2.79 -10.05 13.37
C GLN A 74 3.28 -11.02 12.29
N CYS A 75 2.43 -11.37 11.31
CA CYS A 75 2.69 -12.52 10.43
C CYS A 75 3.49 -12.15 9.17
N GLN A 76 3.33 -10.93 8.70
CA GLN A 76 3.69 -10.56 7.33
C GLN A 76 5.19 -10.33 7.08
N ASN A 77 6.05 -10.41 8.11
CA ASN A 77 7.45 -10.05 7.97
C ASN A 77 8.23 -11.00 7.05
N THR A 78 8.04 -12.31 7.18
CA THR A 78 8.76 -13.29 6.36
C THR A 78 8.34 -13.23 4.90
N ASP A 79 7.03 -13.13 4.62
CA ASP A 79 6.54 -13.02 3.24
C ASP A 79 6.98 -11.71 2.58
N LYS A 80 6.98 -10.61 3.35
CA LYS A 80 7.55 -9.33 2.94
C LYS A 80 9.03 -9.45 2.57
N GLU A 81 9.84 -10.09 3.41
CA GLU A 81 11.27 -10.28 3.14
C GLU A 81 11.50 -11.13 1.89
N ARG A 82 10.79 -12.24 1.73
CA ARG A 82 10.83 -13.08 0.53
C ARG A 82 10.45 -12.30 -0.72
N TRP A 83 9.36 -11.55 -0.66
CA TRP A 83 8.92 -10.72 -1.79
C TRP A 83 9.96 -9.65 -2.14
N VAL A 84 10.54 -8.99 -1.13
CA VAL A 84 11.59 -7.98 -1.32
C VAL A 84 12.84 -8.59 -1.96
N MET A 85 13.30 -9.76 -1.51
CA MET A 85 14.44 -10.46 -2.11
C MET A 85 14.17 -10.77 -3.59
N ALA A 86 13.01 -11.36 -3.90
CA ALA A 86 12.62 -11.70 -5.27
C ALA A 86 12.46 -10.47 -6.19
N ARG A 87 12.14 -9.28 -5.65
CA ARG A 87 12.16 -8.03 -6.43
C ARG A 87 13.55 -7.43 -6.56
N SER A 88 14.43 -7.69 -5.59
CA SER A 88 15.81 -7.18 -5.58
C SER A 88 16.63 -7.80 -6.72
N GLU A 89 16.39 -9.06 -7.03
CA GLU A 89 17.00 -9.79 -8.15
C GLU A 89 16.65 -9.20 -9.53
N GLN A 90 15.55 -8.44 -9.62
CA GLN A 90 15.09 -7.80 -10.85
C GLN A 90 15.62 -6.38 -11.02
N LEU A 91 16.38 -5.86 -10.05
CA LEU A 91 16.92 -4.51 -10.10
C LEU A 91 18.18 -4.46 -10.97
N ILE A 92 18.27 -3.40 -11.77
CA ILE A 92 19.44 -3.08 -12.59
C ILE A 92 20.16 -1.86 -12.00
N GLN A 93 21.43 -1.68 -12.36
CA GLN A 93 22.26 -0.61 -11.79
C GLN A 93 21.97 0.76 -12.41
N VAL A 94 20.81 1.32 -12.07
CA VAL A 94 20.35 2.64 -12.54
C VAL A 94 19.68 3.41 -11.39
N PRO A 95 19.55 4.74 -11.49
CA PRO A 95 18.70 5.51 -10.58
C PRO A 95 17.24 5.09 -10.72
N TYR A 96 16.47 5.13 -9.64
CA TYR A 96 15.05 4.76 -9.66
C TYR A 96 14.16 5.89 -9.19
N TYR A 97 13.15 6.23 -9.98
CA TYR A 97 12.20 7.29 -9.67
C TYR A 97 10.99 6.76 -8.92
N HIS A 98 10.53 7.55 -7.95
CA HIS A 98 9.27 7.32 -7.26
C HIS A 98 8.17 8.16 -7.88
N ILE A 99 7.12 7.51 -8.39
CA ILE A 99 5.94 8.20 -8.89
C ILE A 99 4.73 7.67 -8.12
N VAL A 100 3.85 8.56 -7.67
CA VAL A 100 2.62 8.20 -6.95
C VAL A 100 1.43 8.74 -7.70
N PHE A 101 0.50 7.84 -8.03
CA PHE A 101 -0.79 8.18 -8.61
C PHE A 101 -1.86 8.08 -7.53
N THR A 102 -2.62 9.15 -7.31
CA THR A 102 -3.60 9.25 -6.23
C THR A 102 -4.98 9.57 -6.81
N LEU A 103 -6.02 8.95 -6.26
CA LEU A 103 -7.40 9.34 -6.55
C LEU A 103 -7.86 10.48 -5.63
N PRO A 104 -8.64 11.45 -6.12
CA PRO A 104 -9.25 12.46 -5.27
C PRO A 104 -10.23 11.84 -4.27
N HIS A 105 -10.32 12.43 -3.07
CA HIS A 105 -11.21 11.98 -1.99
C HIS A 105 -12.70 11.88 -2.38
N THR A 106 -13.13 12.63 -3.40
CA THR A 106 -14.49 12.54 -3.97
C THR A 106 -14.80 11.16 -4.54
N LEU A 107 -13.78 10.33 -4.80
CA LEU A 107 -13.94 8.94 -5.25
C LEU A 107 -13.87 7.93 -4.11
N ASN A 108 -13.74 8.35 -2.84
CA ASN A 108 -13.53 7.42 -1.73
C ASN A 108 -14.70 6.42 -1.57
N GLU A 109 -15.95 6.88 -1.67
CA GLU A 109 -17.12 5.99 -1.58
C GLU A 109 -17.17 5.00 -2.74
N LEU A 110 -16.90 5.46 -3.98
CA LEU A 110 -16.79 4.59 -5.14
C LEU A 110 -15.68 3.56 -4.98
N CYS A 111 -14.54 3.94 -4.41
CA CYS A 111 -13.46 3.01 -4.10
C CYS A 111 -13.91 1.94 -3.11
N LEU A 112 -14.69 2.29 -2.08
CA LEU A 112 -15.18 1.34 -1.08
C LEU A 112 -16.26 0.41 -1.64
N ARG A 113 -17.15 0.93 -2.49
CA ARG A 113 -18.24 0.17 -3.14
C ARG A 113 -17.73 -0.75 -4.25
N TYR A 114 -16.79 -0.29 -5.07
CA TYR A 114 -16.29 -0.98 -6.26
C TYR A 114 -14.76 -1.24 -6.19
N ARG A 115 -14.28 -1.74 -5.03
CA ARG A 115 -12.84 -1.90 -4.73
C ARG A 115 -12.07 -2.59 -5.86
N GLN A 116 -12.54 -3.75 -6.31
CA GLN A 116 -11.82 -4.54 -7.32
C GLN A 116 -11.66 -3.78 -8.63
N GLN A 117 -12.74 -3.17 -9.13
CA GLN A 117 -12.78 -2.49 -10.41
C GLN A 117 -11.99 -1.19 -10.37
N ILE A 118 -12.17 -0.39 -9.32
CA ILE A 118 -11.46 0.89 -9.17
C ILE A 118 -9.97 0.65 -8.96
N TYR A 119 -9.57 -0.30 -8.12
CA TYR A 119 -8.14 -0.58 -7.92
C TYR A 119 -7.49 -1.17 -9.17
N SER A 120 -8.18 -2.06 -9.90
CA SER A 120 -7.68 -2.57 -11.19
C SER A 120 -7.50 -1.43 -12.21
N MET A 121 -8.45 -0.49 -12.25
CA MET A 121 -8.35 0.72 -13.07
C MET A 121 -7.14 1.57 -12.67
N MET A 122 -6.91 1.80 -11.38
CA MET A 122 -5.77 2.58 -10.91
C MET A 122 -4.44 2.01 -11.42
N PHE A 123 -4.24 0.69 -11.34
CA PHE A 123 -3.06 0.04 -11.91
C PHE A 123 -2.98 0.24 -13.42
N ARG A 124 -4.06 -0.06 -14.15
CA ARG A 124 -4.08 0.04 -15.61
C ARG A 124 -3.76 1.44 -16.11
N ILE A 125 -4.42 2.46 -15.54
CA ILE A 125 -4.28 3.84 -16.00
C ILE A 125 -2.94 4.45 -15.57
N SER A 126 -2.44 4.09 -14.39
CA SER A 126 -1.10 4.48 -13.96
C SER A 126 -0.03 3.91 -14.91
N TRP A 127 -0.15 2.63 -15.29
CA TRP A 127 0.74 2.01 -16.29
C TRP A 127 0.62 2.70 -17.65
N GLN A 128 -0.60 2.83 -18.19
CA GLN A 128 -0.83 3.48 -19.48
C GLN A 128 -0.28 4.91 -19.53
N THR A 129 -0.40 5.65 -18.43
CA THR A 129 0.16 7.00 -18.34
C THR A 129 1.69 6.97 -18.38
N LEU A 130 2.33 6.08 -17.64
CA LEU A 130 3.79 5.97 -17.65
C LEU A 130 4.34 5.47 -18.99
N ASP A 131 3.70 4.46 -19.58
CA ASP A 131 4.11 3.84 -20.84
C ASP A 131 4.00 4.83 -22.02
N GLU A 132 2.93 5.61 -22.08
CA GLU A 132 2.76 6.67 -23.09
C GLU A 132 3.88 7.74 -23.00
N PHE A 133 4.28 8.10 -21.77
CA PHE A 133 5.40 9.02 -21.57
C PHE A 133 6.76 8.37 -21.86
N GLY A 134 6.91 7.07 -21.59
CA GLY A 134 8.10 6.29 -21.94
C GLY A 134 8.33 6.26 -23.45
N TRP A 135 7.30 5.96 -24.24
CA TRP A 135 7.39 5.90 -25.69
C TRP A 135 7.46 7.26 -26.39
N ASN A 136 7.04 8.33 -25.73
CA ASN A 136 7.14 9.66 -26.28
C ASN A 136 8.62 10.10 -26.45
N LYS A 137 9.08 10.24 -27.70
CA LYS A 137 10.46 10.63 -28.06
C LYS A 137 10.90 11.97 -27.44
N LYS A 138 9.95 12.88 -27.19
CA LYS A 138 10.21 14.14 -26.48
C LYS A 138 10.77 13.88 -25.09
N TYR A 139 10.23 12.89 -24.38
CA TYR A 139 10.60 12.57 -23.01
C TYR A 139 11.69 11.48 -22.93
N LEU A 140 11.46 10.30 -23.50
CA LEU A 140 12.40 9.17 -23.44
C LEU A 140 12.52 8.44 -24.78
N GLY A 141 11.40 7.98 -25.35
CA GLY A 141 11.37 7.20 -26.60
C GLY A 141 11.93 5.78 -26.43
N ALA A 142 11.53 5.09 -25.35
CA ALA A 142 11.90 3.72 -25.02
C ALA A 142 10.85 3.04 -24.12
N GLN A 143 10.82 1.71 -24.15
CA GLN A 143 10.02 0.89 -23.24
C GLN A 143 10.57 1.00 -21.82
N ILE A 144 9.75 1.48 -20.89
CA ILE A 144 10.08 1.48 -19.47
C ILE A 144 9.66 0.18 -18.80
N GLY A 145 10.25 -0.10 -17.63
CA GLY A 145 9.72 -1.07 -16.67
C GLY A 145 9.14 -0.35 -15.44
N VAL A 146 8.26 -1.01 -14.69
CA VAL A 146 7.75 -0.45 -13.43
C VAL A 146 7.40 -1.56 -12.43
N THR A 147 7.67 -1.31 -11.15
CA THR A 147 7.04 -2.04 -10.05
C THR A 147 5.95 -1.18 -9.41
N MET A 148 4.73 -1.70 -9.31
CA MET A 148 3.56 -0.94 -8.83
C MET A 148 2.97 -1.57 -7.57
N VAL A 149 2.67 -0.75 -6.56
CA VAL A 149 2.13 -1.21 -5.26
C VAL A 149 0.96 -0.31 -4.85
N LEU A 150 -0.21 -0.91 -4.61
CA LEU A 150 -1.40 -0.20 -4.13
C LEU A 150 -1.39 -0.01 -2.61
N HIS A 151 -1.68 1.22 -2.20
CA HIS A 151 -1.91 1.64 -0.82
C HIS A 151 -3.29 2.26 -0.70
N SER A 152 -4.02 1.94 0.36
CA SER A 152 -5.37 2.48 0.58
C SER A 152 -5.45 3.46 1.76
N TRP A 153 -4.34 3.71 2.45
CA TRP A 153 -4.29 4.52 3.67
C TRP A 153 -3.13 5.50 3.65
N GLY A 154 -3.35 6.73 4.09
CA GLY A 154 -2.30 7.70 4.34
C GLY A 154 -1.61 7.47 5.69
N SER A 155 -0.46 8.13 5.91
CA SER A 155 0.25 8.13 7.20
C SER A 155 -0.53 8.79 8.34
N ASN A 156 -1.45 9.68 7.98
CA ASN A 156 -2.49 10.27 8.84
C ASN A 156 -3.67 9.31 9.12
N MET A 157 -3.60 8.07 8.61
CA MET A 157 -4.63 7.04 8.73
C MET A 157 -5.97 7.34 8.06
N SER A 158 -6.05 8.34 7.17
CA SER A 158 -7.25 8.53 6.35
C SER A 158 -7.25 7.56 5.17
N PHE A 159 -8.45 7.17 4.71
CA PHE A 159 -8.60 6.39 3.49
C PHE A 159 -8.18 7.23 2.28
N HIS A 160 -7.12 6.76 1.62
CA HIS A 160 -6.41 7.48 0.57
C HIS A 160 -5.83 6.49 -0.43
N PRO A 161 -6.62 6.01 -1.41
CA PRO A 161 -6.13 5.11 -2.46
C PRO A 161 -5.06 5.75 -3.35
N HIS A 162 -3.89 5.14 -3.41
CA HIS A 162 -2.78 5.57 -4.25
C HIS A 162 -1.89 4.40 -4.70
N ILE A 163 -1.30 4.51 -5.88
CA ILE A 163 -0.34 3.55 -6.42
C ILE A 163 1.07 4.14 -6.33
N HIS A 164 1.97 3.43 -5.66
CA HIS A 164 3.39 3.70 -5.73
C HIS A 164 4.00 2.98 -6.91
N CYS A 165 4.63 3.74 -7.81
CA CYS A 165 5.36 3.26 -8.96
C CYS A 165 6.86 3.49 -8.74
N ILE A 166 7.64 2.43 -8.87
CA ILE A 166 9.10 2.46 -8.86
C ILE A 166 9.57 2.21 -10.29
N VAL A 167 10.15 3.24 -10.89
CA VAL A 167 10.47 3.25 -12.32
C VAL A 167 11.99 3.39 -12.49
N PRO A 168 12.66 2.48 -13.22
CA PRO A 168 14.06 2.67 -13.61
C PRO A 168 14.24 4.01 -14.33
N GLY A 169 15.40 4.63 -14.16
CA GLY A 169 15.76 5.92 -14.77
C GLY A 169 16.09 5.83 -16.24
N GLY A 170 15.27 5.12 -17.01
CA GLY A 170 15.46 4.85 -18.43
C GLY A 170 14.60 3.70 -18.92
N GLY A 171 14.86 3.27 -20.15
CA GLY A 171 14.12 2.18 -20.80
C GLY A 171 14.88 1.59 -21.98
N VAL A 172 14.34 0.53 -22.57
CA VAL A 172 14.90 -0.18 -23.72
C VAL A 172 14.23 0.31 -25.02
N SER A 173 15.01 0.83 -25.95
CA SER A 173 14.51 1.27 -27.26
C SER A 173 14.17 0.08 -28.17
N LEU A 174 13.48 0.34 -29.28
CA LEU A 174 13.14 -0.69 -30.27
C LEU A 174 14.37 -1.41 -30.85
N SER A 175 15.55 -0.78 -30.84
CA SER A 175 16.81 -1.40 -31.26
C SER A 175 17.52 -2.18 -30.14
N GLY A 176 16.84 -2.43 -29.02
CA GLY A 176 17.41 -3.12 -27.85
C GLY A 176 18.38 -2.29 -27.02
N LYS A 177 18.66 -1.04 -27.41
CA LYS A 177 19.60 -0.17 -26.69
C LYS A 177 18.95 0.52 -25.50
N TRP A 178 19.65 0.56 -24.37
CA TRP A 178 19.25 1.32 -23.20
C TRP A 178 19.26 2.83 -23.48
N LYS A 179 18.21 3.53 -23.06
CA LYS A 179 18.11 4.99 -23.06
C LYS A 179 17.93 5.46 -21.63
N ALA A 180 18.87 6.26 -21.14
CA ALA A 180 18.77 6.89 -19.83
C ALA A 180 17.77 8.06 -19.84
N ALA A 181 17.17 8.35 -18.69
CA ALA A 181 16.28 9.48 -18.48
C ALA A 181 16.99 10.82 -18.73
N LYS A 182 16.31 11.74 -19.43
CA LYS A 182 16.87 13.06 -19.78
C LYS A 182 16.80 14.10 -18.64
N GLY A 183 16.06 13.81 -17.56
CA GLY A 183 15.58 14.80 -16.58
C GLY A 183 16.60 15.41 -15.60
N LYS A 184 17.91 15.39 -15.89
CA LYS A 184 19.00 15.84 -15.00
C LYS A 184 18.83 15.38 -13.54
N GLY A 185 18.24 14.20 -13.32
CA GLY A 185 17.99 13.64 -11.99
C GLY A 185 16.82 14.23 -11.18
N LYS A 186 16.04 15.22 -11.64
CA LYS A 186 14.95 15.80 -10.81
C LYS A 186 13.64 15.01 -10.85
N PHE A 187 13.24 14.56 -12.03
CA PHE A 187 12.05 13.73 -12.25
C PHE A 187 12.21 12.97 -13.57
N LEU A 188 11.54 11.82 -13.69
CA LEU A 188 11.56 11.02 -14.90
C LEU A 188 10.76 11.70 -16.03
N PHE A 189 9.56 12.17 -15.70
CA PHE A 189 8.62 12.78 -16.63
C PHE A 189 7.96 14.04 -16.03
N PRO A 190 7.43 14.96 -16.87
CA PRO A 190 6.78 16.17 -16.38
C PRO A 190 5.50 15.87 -15.56
N VAL A 191 5.55 16.16 -14.26
CA VAL A 191 4.49 15.85 -13.30
C VAL A 191 3.14 16.46 -13.69
N LYS A 192 3.10 17.75 -14.04
CA LYS A 192 1.86 18.44 -14.43
C LYS A 192 1.20 17.81 -15.66
N ALA A 193 1.99 17.30 -16.61
CA ALA A 193 1.48 16.63 -17.79
C ALA A 193 0.92 15.25 -17.44
N MET A 194 1.65 14.45 -16.66
CA MET A 194 1.17 13.16 -16.16
C MET A 194 -0.14 13.30 -15.37
N SER A 195 -0.24 14.30 -14.48
CA SER A 195 -1.47 14.60 -13.73
C SER A 195 -2.68 14.83 -14.63
N LYS A 196 -2.52 15.59 -15.72
CA LYS A 196 -3.60 15.86 -16.67
C LYS A 196 -4.02 14.58 -17.41
N VAL A 197 -3.05 13.81 -17.91
CA VAL A 197 -3.32 12.57 -18.64
C VAL A 197 -3.97 11.52 -17.74
N TYR A 198 -3.45 11.33 -16.52
CA TYR A 198 -4.02 10.41 -15.54
C TYR A 198 -5.47 10.79 -15.18
N ARG A 199 -5.75 12.08 -14.97
CA ARG A 199 -7.10 12.59 -14.73
C ARG A 199 -8.04 12.23 -15.88
N VAL A 200 -7.69 12.62 -17.10
CA VAL A 200 -8.55 12.40 -18.28
C VAL A 200 -8.85 10.91 -18.46
N LYS A 201 -7.82 10.06 -18.48
CA LYS A 201 -8.03 8.61 -18.63
C LYS A 201 -8.90 8.04 -17.50
N SER A 202 -8.70 8.48 -16.25
CA SER A 202 -9.48 8.01 -15.10
C SER A 202 -10.95 8.43 -15.19
N VAL A 203 -11.23 9.68 -15.53
CA VAL A 203 -12.60 10.17 -15.65
C VAL A 203 -13.32 9.52 -16.84
N GLU A 204 -12.65 9.33 -17.98
CA GLU A 204 -13.21 8.61 -19.13
C GLU A 204 -13.53 7.14 -18.81
N TYR A 205 -12.68 6.47 -18.03
CA TYR A 205 -13.00 5.13 -17.53
C TYR A 205 -14.24 5.16 -16.64
N LEU A 206 -14.29 6.08 -15.67
CA LEU A 206 -15.41 6.19 -14.73
C LEU A 206 -16.72 6.48 -15.45
N LYS A 207 -16.72 7.39 -16.42
CA LYS A 207 -17.90 7.73 -17.23
C LYS A 207 -18.51 6.49 -17.89
N LYS A 208 -17.69 5.58 -18.42
CA LYS A 208 -18.15 4.31 -19.01
C LYS A 208 -18.53 3.27 -17.95
N PHE A 209 -17.72 3.13 -16.91
CA PHE A 209 -17.91 2.14 -15.87
C PHE A 209 -19.20 2.35 -15.06
N LEU A 210 -19.60 3.62 -14.87
CA LEU A 210 -20.75 3.99 -14.06
C LEU A 210 -22.09 3.93 -14.83
N VAL A 211 -22.08 3.69 -16.15
CA VAL A 211 -23.32 3.50 -16.92
C VAL A 211 -24.10 2.31 -16.36
N GLY A 212 -25.37 2.52 -16.03
CA GLY A 212 -26.26 1.49 -15.47
C GLY A 212 -25.95 1.10 -14.02
N LYS A 213 -25.11 1.86 -13.32
CA LYS A 213 -24.87 1.68 -11.88
C LYS A 213 -25.68 2.67 -11.06
N GLU A 214 -26.11 2.24 -9.87
CA GLU A 214 -26.78 3.09 -8.88
C GLU A 214 -25.76 4.05 -8.24
N VAL A 215 -25.38 5.07 -9.01
CA VAL A 215 -24.52 6.18 -8.59
C VAL A 215 -25.20 7.47 -9.02
N ASP A 216 -25.66 8.22 -8.03
CA ASP A 216 -26.39 9.46 -8.25
C ASP A 216 -25.56 10.45 -9.06
N ASN A 217 -26.20 11.00 -10.09
CA ASN A 217 -25.68 12.10 -10.89
C ASN A 217 -24.23 11.91 -11.38
N THR A 218 -23.97 10.78 -12.03
CA THR A 218 -22.65 10.42 -12.62
C THR A 218 -22.08 11.54 -13.51
N GLU A 219 -22.92 12.27 -14.24
CA GLU A 219 -22.48 13.40 -15.07
C GLU A 219 -21.91 14.55 -14.23
N SER A 220 -22.62 14.96 -13.17
CA SER A 220 -22.12 15.98 -12.24
C SER A 220 -20.82 15.56 -11.57
N LEU A 221 -20.72 14.30 -11.13
CA LEU A 221 -19.48 13.75 -10.58
C LEU A 221 -18.32 13.88 -11.58
N CYS A 222 -18.52 13.48 -12.84
CA CYS A 222 -17.48 13.60 -13.87
C CYS A 222 -17.07 15.05 -14.12
N LYS A 223 -18.02 15.99 -14.17
CA LYS A 223 -17.75 17.43 -14.30
C LYS A 223 -16.90 17.94 -13.13
N GLN A 224 -17.22 17.57 -11.89
CA GLN A 224 -16.44 17.93 -10.70
C GLN A 224 -15.01 17.35 -10.76
N LEU A 225 -14.86 16.10 -11.18
CA LEU A 225 -13.55 15.45 -11.30
C LEU A 225 -12.67 16.11 -12.37
N TYR A 226 -13.25 16.60 -13.46
CA TYR A 226 -12.55 17.35 -14.50
C TYR A 226 -12.13 18.75 -14.04
N ALA A 227 -12.96 19.43 -13.25
CA ALA A 227 -12.65 20.75 -12.71
C ALA A 227 -11.51 20.70 -11.68
N LYS A 228 -11.42 19.62 -10.89
CA LYS A 228 -10.40 19.48 -9.86
C LYS A 228 -8.99 19.22 -10.44
N PRO A 229 -7.93 19.84 -9.90
CA PRO A 229 -6.57 19.42 -10.19
C PRO A 229 -6.29 18.06 -9.55
N TRP A 230 -5.76 17.12 -10.34
CA TRP A 230 -5.27 15.84 -9.84
C TRP A 230 -3.77 15.93 -9.60
N VAL A 231 -3.29 15.16 -8.62
CA VAL A 231 -1.88 15.18 -8.22
C VAL A 231 -1.29 13.80 -8.50
N VAL A 232 -0.46 13.74 -9.52
CA VAL A 232 0.64 12.77 -9.58
C VAL A 232 1.79 13.39 -8.82
N TYR A 233 2.40 12.63 -7.93
CA TYR A 233 3.58 13.06 -7.20
C TYR A 233 4.81 12.34 -7.75
N ALA A 234 5.92 13.04 -7.91
CA ALA A 234 7.18 12.42 -8.31
C ALA A 234 8.31 12.92 -7.41
N LYS A 235 9.15 12.00 -6.93
CA LYS A 235 10.41 12.35 -6.26
C LYS A 235 11.58 12.21 -7.24
N PRO A 236 12.66 12.97 -7.00
CA PRO A 236 13.98 12.62 -7.52
C PRO A 236 14.31 11.16 -7.23
N PRO A 237 15.24 10.56 -7.97
CA PRO A 237 15.52 9.17 -7.81
C PRO A 237 15.92 8.90 -6.36
N PHE A 238 15.50 7.74 -5.86
CA PHE A 238 16.16 7.15 -4.71
C PHE A 238 17.66 7.05 -5.01
N GLY A 239 18.49 6.78 -3.99
CA GLY A 239 19.86 6.33 -4.26
C GLY A 239 19.90 5.07 -5.16
N GLY A 240 20.98 4.31 -5.10
CA GLY A 240 21.04 3.04 -5.84
C GLY A 240 19.91 2.05 -5.48
N SER A 241 19.90 0.90 -6.16
CA SER A 241 18.96 -0.22 -5.96
C SER A 241 18.66 -0.55 -4.48
N GLN A 242 19.62 -0.45 -3.57
CA GLN A 242 19.44 -0.60 -2.12
C GLN A 242 18.33 0.29 -1.52
N ALA A 243 18.22 1.54 -1.97
CA ALA A 243 17.18 2.46 -1.49
C ALA A 243 15.79 2.04 -1.98
N VAL A 244 15.70 1.44 -3.17
CA VAL A 244 14.46 0.84 -3.70
C VAL A 244 14.02 -0.35 -2.85
N ILE A 245 14.94 -1.24 -2.48
CA ILE A 245 14.66 -2.40 -1.62
C ILE A 245 14.07 -1.95 -0.29
N LYS A 246 14.72 -1.00 0.39
CA LYS A 246 14.22 -0.40 1.63
C LYS A 246 12.85 0.28 1.45
N TYR A 247 12.64 0.91 0.30
CA TYR A 247 11.36 1.49 -0.04
C TYR A 247 10.29 0.40 -0.16
N LEU A 248 10.45 -0.54 -1.07
CA LEU A 248 9.56 -1.67 -1.33
C LEU A 248 9.18 -2.44 -0.04
N ALA A 249 10.13 -2.67 0.86
CA ALA A 249 9.87 -3.31 2.15
C ALA A 249 8.92 -2.51 3.07
N ARG A 250 8.86 -1.18 2.94
CA ARG A 250 7.96 -0.34 3.75
C ARG A 250 6.53 -0.37 3.25
N TYR A 251 6.35 -0.51 1.94
CA TYR A 251 5.06 -0.39 1.28
C TYR A 251 4.43 -1.76 0.98
N THR A 252 5.16 -2.86 1.13
CA THR A 252 4.58 -4.19 0.92
C THR A 252 4.20 -4.84 2.26
N HIS A 253 3.06 -5.54 2.26
CA HIS A 253 2.61 -6.40 3.37
C HIS A 253 2.42 -5.69 4.73
N LYS A 254 2.00 -4.42 4.74
CA LYS A 254 1.57 -3.69 5.94
C LYS A 254 0.13 -3.21 5.79
N THR A 255 -0.59 -3.21 6.91
CA THR A 255 -1.91 -2.59 7.05
C THR A 255 -1.81 -1.19 7.66
N ALA A 256 -2.94 -0.47 7.75
CA ALA A 256 -3.01 0.88 8.30
C ALA A 256 -2.50 0.95 9.76
N ILE A 257 -2.84 -0.04 10.58
CA ILE A 257 -2.49 -0.10 11.99
C ILE A 257 -1.40 -1.16 12.21
N THR A 258 -0.32 -0.72 12.82
CA THR A 258 0.82 -1.56 13.22
C THR A 258 1.02 -1.43 14.73
N HIS A 259 1.67 -2.40 15.37
CA HIS A 259 1.87 -2.38 16.83
C HIS A 259 2.55 -1.09 17.33
N HIS A 260 3.53 -0.55 16.57
CA HIS A 260 4.25 0.67 16.96
C HIS A 260 3.42 1.97 16.85
N ARG A 261 2.24 1.91 16.23
CA ARG A 261 1.28 3.02 16.21
C ARG A 261 0.42 3.04 17.46
N ILE A 262 0.19 1.91 18.13
CA ILE A 262 -0.55 1.86 19.40
C ILE A 262 0.39 2.34 20.51
N LYS A 263 -0.01 3.37 21.24
CA LYS A 263 0.79 4.05 22.28
C LYS A 263 0.27 3.84 23.69
N ALA A 264 -1.02 3.59 23.83
CA ALA A 264 -1.67 3.17 25.05
C ALA A 264 -3.03 2.57 24.67
N TRP A 265 -3.60 1.78 25.57
CA TRP A 265 -4.99 1.33 25.46
C TRP A 265 -5.51 0.95 26.84
N ASN A 266 -6.80 1.12 27.05
CA ASN A 266 -7.55 0.59 28.19
C ASN A 266 -8.88 0.03 27.70
N LYS A 267 -9.86 -0.15 28.59
CA LYS A 267 -11.18 -0.68 28.23
C LYS A 267 -12.06 0.26 27.40
N GLU A 268 -11.76 1.56 27.40
CA GLU A 268 -12.61 2.59 26.80
C GLU A 268 -11.93 3.24 25.60
N GLU A 269 -10.60 3.38 25.64
CA GLU A 269 -9.84 4.11 24.62
C GLU A 269 -8.60 3.36 24.14
N VAL A 270 -8.20 3.69 22.90
CA VAL A 270 -6.94 3.27 22.29
C VAL A 270 -6.23 4.50 21.75
N THR A 271 -5.04 4.79 22.27
CA THR A 271 -4.21 5.91 21.80
C THR A 271 -3.36 5.45 20.61
N ILE A 272 -3.52 6.12 19.46
CA ILE A 272 -2.83 5.79 18.22
C ILE A 272 -2.01 6.99 17.72
N ARG A 273 -0.76 6.75 17.35
CA ARG A 273 0.10 7.71 16.67
C ARG A 273 -0.20 7.74 15.17
N TYR A 274 -0.45 8.94 14.65
CA TYR A 274 -0.53 9.24 13.23
C TYR A 274 0.39 10.40 12.84
N THR A 275 0.59 10.61 11.54
CA THR A 275 1.36 11.74 11.02
C THR A 275 0.39 12.85 10.62
N ASP A 276 0.54 14.03 11.20
CA ASP A 276 -0.16 15.22 10.71
C ASP A 276 0.65 15.89 9.59
N TYR A 277 0.11 15.85 8.37
CA TYR A 277 0.79 16.43 7.20
C TYR A 277 0.90 17.96 7.24
N ARG A 278 0.13 18.66 8.09
CA ARG A 278 0.27 20.11 8.25
C ARG A 278 1.56 20.50 8.98
N HIS A 279 2.14 19.56 9.73
CA HIS A 279 3.30 19.75 10.58
C HIS A 279 4.46 18.79 10.24
N ALA A 280 4.42 18.16 9.06
CA ALA A 280 5.36 17.12 8.63
C ALA A 280 6.34 17.57 7.53
#